data_AF-G4YEY1-F1
#
_entry.id   AF-G4YEY1-F1
#
_cell.length_a   1.000
_cell.length_b   1.000
_cell.length_c   1.000
_cell.angle_alpha   90.00
_cell.angle_beta   90.00
_cell.angle_gamma   90.00
#
_symmetry.space_group_name_H-M   'P 1'
#
loop_
_entity.id
_entity.type
_entity.pdbx_description
1 polymer ?
#
loop_
_entity_poly.entity_id
_entity_poly.type
_entity_poly.pdbx_seq_one_letter_code
_entity_poly.pdbx_strand_id
1 'polypeptide(L)'
;MAEAARELRPLYKKLLRLAQSLPEPKREQSLDQIRREFRSHGDLTDPEGVSALIQRAQSSLSYLKIVTPRGESNTGVQRFIYRNGQRVNAAEFEAKGEENARYKTQDIEAGLKRHHQLLRRQYFMDRKSGPPRPIF
;
A
#
# COMPACT_ATOMS: atom_id res chain seq x y z
N MET A 1 -21.65 22.75 -4.10
CA MET A 1 -21.36 22.07 -5.39
C MET A 1 -19.91 21.63 -5.54
N ALA A 2 -18.92 22.53 -5.43
CA ALA A 2 -17.51 22.17 -5.62
C ALA A 2 -16.97 21.13 -4.62
N GLU A 3 -17.49 21.12 -3.39
CA GLU A 3 -17.05 20.22 -2.33
C GLU A 3 -17.52 18.78 -2.55
N ALA A 4 -18.80 18.56 -2.86
CA ALA A 4 -19.35 17.24 -3.17
C ALA A 4 -18.67 16.60 -4.40
N ALA A 5 -18.40 17.39 -5.44
CA ALA A 5 -17.66 16.92 -6.61
C ALA A 5 -16.20 16.53 -6.29
N ARG A 6 -15.58 17.22 -5.31
CA ARG A 6 -14.22 16.94 -4.83
C ARG A 6 -14.13 15.60 -4.09
N GLU A 7 -15.21 15.16 -3.44
CA GLU A 7 -15.29 13.87 -2.74
C GLU A 7 -15.72 12.71 -3.65
N LEU A 8 -16.62 12.98 -4.61
CA LEU A 8 -17.13 11.98 -5.55
C LEU A 8 -16.04 11.40 -6.46
N ARG A 9 -15.15 12.24 -7.00
CA ARG A 9 -14.14 11.81 -7.97
C ARG A 9 -13.10 10.82 -7.37
N PRO A 10 -12.54 11.06 -6.16
CA PRO A 10 -11.74 10.06 -5.46
C PRO A 10 -12.49 8.77 -5.15
N LEU A 11 -13.77 8.87 -4.75
CA LEU A 11 -14.59 7.71 -4.41
C LEU A 11 -14.85 6.83 -5.62
N TYR A 12 -15.26 7.43 -6.74
CA TYR A 12 -15.40 6.75 -8.04
C TYR A 12 -14.13 6.02 -8.46
N LYS A 13 -12.97 6.69 -8.37
CA LYS A 13 -11.67 6.07 -8.70
C LYS A 13 -11.34 4.87 -7.79
N LYS A 14 -11.66 4.96 -6.49
CA LYS A 14 -11.44 3.86 -5.54
C LYS A 14 -12.33 2.66 -5.85
N LEU A 15 -13.61 2.89 -6.15
CA LEU A 15 -14.54 1.85 -6.56
C LEU A 15 -14.07 1.14 -7.82
N LEU A 16 -13.68 1.88 -8.86
CA LEU A 16 -13.16 1.29 -10.09
C LEU A 16 -11.89 0.45 -9.86
N ARG A 17 -10.95 0.95 -9.05
CA ARG A 17 -9.72 0.19 -8.73
C ARG A 17 -10.01 -1.12 -8.01
N LEU A 18 -10.96 -1.12 -7.07
CA LEU A 18 -11.35 -2.36 -6.38
C LEU A 18 -12.11 -3.30 -7.31
N ALA A 19 -13.04 -2.79 -8.12
CA ALA A 19 -13.76 -3.60 -9.08
C ALA A 19 -12.82 -4.27 -10.10
N GLN A 20 -11.73 -3.60 -10.50
CA GLN A 20 -10.68 -4.19 -11.36
C GLN A 20 -9.96 -5.38 -10.73
N SER A 21 -9.87 -5.43 -9.39
CA SER A 21 -9.22 -6.53 -8.66
C SER A 21 -10.12 -7.75 -8.46
N LEU A 22 -11.38 -7.69 -8.87
CA LEU A 22 -12.28 -8.85 -8.84
C LEU A 22 -11.89 -9.88 -9.91
N PRO A 23 -12.12 -11.17 -9.65
CA PRO A 23 -11.96 -12.21 -10.67
C PRO A 23 -12.98 -12.06 -11.80
N GLU A 24 -12.61 -12.44 -13.02
CA GLU A 24 -13.56 -12.62 -14.12
C GLU A 24 -14.55 -13.74 -13.76
N PRO A 25 -15.85 -13.62 -14.10
CA PRO A 25 -16.51 -12.62 -14.96
C PRO A 25 -17.11 -11.41 -14.22
N LYS A 26 -17.08 -11.41 -12.87
CA LYS A 26 -17.76 -10.38 -12.05
C LYS A 26 -17.15 -9.00 -12.21
N ARG A 27 -15.88 -8.93 -12.62
CA ARG A 27 -15.14 -7.69 -12.87
C ARG A 27 -15.85 -6.79 -13.88
N GLU A 28 -16.17 -7.29 -15.07
CA GLU A 28 -16.75 -6.47 -16.15
C GLU A 28 -18.15 -5.99 -15.76
N GLN A 29 -18.97 -6.88 -15.22
CA GLN A 29 -20.31 -6.56 -14.73
C GLN A 29 -20.27 -5.46 -13.66
N SER A 30 -19.35 -5.56 -12.71
CA SER A 30 -19.20 -4.57 -11.64
C SER A 30 -18.73 -3.22 -12.18
N LEU A 31 -17.78 -3.21 -13.13
CA LEU A 31 -17.27 -1.98 -13.74
C LEU A 31 -18.36 -1.25 -14.53
N ASP A 32 -19.15 -1.98 -15.30
CA ASP A 32 -20.24 -1.41 -16.08
C ASP A 32 -21.36 -0.90 -15.19
N GLN A 33 -21.70 -1.62 -14.12
CA GLN A 33 -22.67 -1.16 -13.13
C GLN A 33 -22.22 0.15 -12.48
N ILE A 34 -20.98 0.23 -12.01
CA ILE A 34 -20.42 1.46 -11.39
C ILE A 34 -20.47 2.62 -12.38
N ARG A 35 -20.08 2.40 -13.64
CA ARG A 35 -20.10 3.46 -14.67
C ARG A 35 -21.52 3.93 -14.97
N ARG A 36 -22.48 3.01 -15.05
CA ARG A 36 -23.89 3.33 -15.32
C ARG A 36 -24.50 4.13 -14.17
N GLU A 37 -24.33 3.68 -12.92
CA GLU A 37 -24.88 4.37 -11.74
C GLU A 37 -24.32 5.79 -11.58
N PHE A 38 -23.02 5.99 -11.80
CA PHE A 38 -22.45 7.35 -11.72
C PHE A 38 -22.88 8.25 -12.88
N ARG A 39 -23.15 7.69 -14.08
CA ARG A 39 -23.66 8.48 -15.21
C ARG A 39 -25.15 8.81 -15.06
N SER A 40 -25.97 7.89 -14.54
CA SER A 40 -27.41 8.12 -14.35
C SER A 40 -27.72 9.19 -13.30
N HIS A 41 -26.77 9.48 -12.41
CA HIS A 41 -26.90 10.47 -11.34
C HIS A 41 -26.08 11.74 -11.58
N GLY A 42 -25.58 11.96 -12.82
CA GLY A 42 -24.73 13.10 -13.16
C GLY A 42 -25.41 14.47 -13.04
N ASP A 43 -26.72 14.51 -13.25
CA ASP A 43 -27.51 15.76 -13.28
C ASP A 43 -28.19 16.08 -11.93
N LEU A 44 -28.00 15.22 -10.91
CA LEU A 44 -28.58 15.44 -9.59
C LEU A 44 -27.88 16.59 -8.87
N THR A 45 -28.66 17.65 -8.67
CA THR A 45 -28.22 18.92 -8.08
C THR A 45 -28.72 19.07 -6.63
N ASP A 46 -29.55 18.14 -6.15
CA ASP A 46 -30.10 18.16 -4.79
C ASP A 46 -29.07 17.66 -3.75
N PRO A 47 -28.72 18.46 -2.73
CA PRO A 47 -27.69 18.09 -1.75
C PRO A 47 -28.04 16.86 -0.91
N GLU A 48 -29.32 16.67 -0.56
CA GLU A 48 -29.74 15.50 0.23
C GLU A 48 -29.61 14.21 -0.59
N GLY A 49 -30.11 14.22 -1.82
CA GLY A 49 -29.96 13.11 -2.76
C GLY A 49 -28.49 12.73 -3.03
N VAL A 50 -27.61 13.73 -3.18
CA VAL A 50 -26.17 13.49 -3.37
C VAL A 50 -25.55 12.83 -2.13
N SER A 51 -25.92 13.27 -0.93
CA SER A 51 -25.39 12.70 0.32
C SER A 51 -25.78 11.22 0.49
N ALA A 52 -27.03 10.86 0.16
CA ALA A 52 -27.52 9.49 0.21
C ALA A 52 -26.78 8.58 -0.79
N LEU A 53 -26.52 9.08 -2.00
CA LEU A 53 -25.75 8.36 -3.01
C LEU A 53 -24.29 8.15 -2.60
N ILE A 54 -23.67 9.16 -1.97
CA ILE A 54 -22.32 9.03 -1.43
C ILE A 54 -22.28 7.95 -0.35
N GLN A 55 -23.23 7.93 0.58
CA GLN A 55 -23.32 6.90 1.62
C GLN A 55 -23.46 5.50 1.03
N ARG A 56 -24.38 5.33 0.06
CA ARG A 56 -24.54 4.06 -0.66
C ARG A 56 -23.23 3.60 -1.33
N ALA A 57 -22.51 4.53 -1.95
CA ALA A 57 -21.24 4.24 -2.61
C ALA A 57 -20.11 3.91 -1.62
N GLN A 58 -20.13 4.47 -0.40
CA GLN A 58 -19.22 4.09 0.68
C GLN A 58 -19.51 2.70 1.25
N SER A 59 -20.79 2.33 1.38
CA SER A 59 -21.20 0.97 1.77
C SER A 59 -20.76 -0.07 0.74
N SER A 60 -20.97 0.20 -0.57
CA SER A 60 -20.53 -0.69 -1.64
C SER A 60 -19.00 -0.82 -1.71
N LEU A 61 -18.27 0.28 -1.46
CA LEU A 61 -16.81 0.25 -1.33
C LEU A 61 -16.37 -0.66 -0.18
N SER A 62 -17.04 -0.58 0.96
CA SER A 62 -16.72 -1.39 2.15
C SER A 62 -16.99 -2.87 1.91
N TYR A 63 -18.11 -3.19 1.27
CA TYR A 63 -18.42 -4.55 0.83
C TYR A 63 -17.37 -5.08 -0.16
N LEU A 64 -17.03 -4.30 -1.18
CA LEU A 64 -16.00 -4.70 -2.16
C LEU A 64 -14.67 -4.97 -1.48
N LYS A 65 -14.22 -4.16 -0.51
CA LYS A 65 -12.97 -4.42 0.23
C LYS A 65 -12.95 -5.75 0.98
N ILE A 66 -14.10 -6.26 1.39
CA ILE A 66 -14.24 -7.55 2.09
C ILE A 66 -14.18 -8.69 1.07
N VAL A 67 -14.85 -8.52 -0.07
CA VAL A 67 -14.99 -9.57 -1.09
C VAL A 67 -13.77 -9.66 -2.02
N THR A 68 -13.09 -8.54 -2.28
CA THR A 68 -11.89 -8.53 -3.13
C THR A 68 -10.73 -9.19 -2.39
N PRO A 69 -10.14 -10.27 -2.94
CA PRO A 69 -8.92 -10.83 -2.37
C PRO A 69 -7.83 -9.75 -2.39
N ARG A 70 -7.20 -9.50 -1.23
CA ARG A 70 -6.09 -8.56 -1.13
C ARG A 70 -4.89 -9.16 -1.86
N GLY A 71 -4.53 -8.59 -3.01
CA GLY A 71 -3.24 -8.89 -3.63
C GLY A 71 -2.11 -8.43 -2.71
N GLU A 72 -1.15 -9.31 -2.43
CA GLU A 72 0.07 -8.93 -1.74
C GLU A 72 0.80 -7.86 -2.56
N SER A 73 0.81 -6.61 -2.07
CA SER A 73 1.60 -5.55 -2.66
C SER A 73 3.06 -5.75 -2.29
N ASN A 74 3.77 -6.58 -3.06
CA ASN A 74 5.24 -6.66 -2.98
C ASN A 74 5.93 -5.44 -3.62
N THR A 75 5.16 -4.44 -4.06
CA THR A 75 5.67 -3.19 -4.63
C THR A 75 6.58 -2.48 -3.63
N GLY A 76 7.87 -2.46 -3.93
CA GLY A 76 8.91 -1.80 -3.13
C GLY A 76 9.71 -2.73 -2.19
N VAL A 77 9.32 -4.01 -2.05
CA VAL A 77 10.09 -4.97 -1.25
C VAL A 77 11.12 -5.65 -2.14
N GLN A 78 12.34 -5.13 -2.16
CA GLN A 78 13.48 -5.80 -2.80
C GLN A 78 13.99 -6.91 -1.88
N ARG A 79 13.99 -8.15 -2.38
CA ARG A 79 14.56 -9.32 -1.69
C ARG A 79 16.00 -9.50 -2.18
N PHE A 80 16.93 -9.74 -1.27
CA PHE A 80 18.34 -9.96 -1.59
C PHE A 80 18.79 -11.35 -1.17
N ILE A 81 19.72 -11.90 -1.94
CA ILE A 81 20.40 -13.16 -1.66
C ILE A 81 21.89 -12.85 -1.51
N TYR A 82 22.51 -13.39 -0.47
CA TYR A 82 23.96 -13.35 -0.31
C TYR A 82 24.58 -14.63 -0.87
N ARG A 83 25.39 -14.52 -1.92
CA ARG A 83 26.18 -15.61 -2.51
C ARG A 83 27.63 -15.17 -2.60
N ASN A 84 28.57 -16.03 -2.20
CA ASN A 84 30.01 -15.78 -2.27
C ASN A 84 30.44 -14.44 -1.64
N GLY A 85 29.82 -14.05 -0.53
CA GLY A 85 30.08 -12.78 0.15
C GLY A 85 29.55 -11.53 -0.56
N GLN A 86 28.87 -11.67 -1.70
CA GLN A 86 28.32 -10.56 -2.47
C GLN A 86 26.79 -10.51 -2.38
N ARG A 87 26.26 -9.30 -2.30
CA ARG A 87 24.82 -9.01 -2.28
C ARG A 87 24.29 -9.01 -3.71
N VAL A 88 23.32 -9.87 -4.00
CA VAL A 88 22.68 -9.90 -5.31
C VAL A 88 21.16 -9.86 -5.18
N ASN A 89 20.49 -9.28 -6.17
CA ASN A 89 19.04 -9.14 -6.19
C ASN A 89 18.39 -10.52 -6.41
N ALA A 90 17.47 -10.91 -5.52
CA ALA A 90 16.80 -12.21 -5.59
C ALA A 90 15.95 -12.36 -6.87
N ALA A 91 15.37 -11.26 -7.35
CA ALA A 91 14.50 -11.27 -8.52
C ALA A 91 15.21 -11.72 -9.80
N GLU A 92 16.51 -11.45 -9.93
CA GLU A 92 17.33 -11.85 -11.09
C GLU A 92 17.60 -13.36 -11.12
N PHE A 93 17.56 -14.03 -9.96
CA PHE A 93 17.77 -15.47 -9.84
C PHE A 93 16.46 -16.26 -9.83
N GLU A 94 15.39 -15.71 -9.26
CA GLU A 94 14.02 -16.27 -9.36
C GLU A 94 13.62 -16.43 -10.84
N ALA A 95 13.93 -15.44 -11.69
CA ALA A 95 13.64 -15.48 -13.13
C ALA A 95 14.45 -16.54 -13.91
N LYS A 96 15.63 -16.94 -13.41
CA LYS A 96 16.53 -17.91 -14.06
C LYS A 96 16.35 -19.34 -13.54
N GLY A 97 15.48 -19.56 -12.55
CA GLY A 97 15.21 -20.89 -11.97
C GLY A 97 16.35 -21.47 -11.13
N GLU A 98 17.39 -20.68 -10.82
CA GLU A 98 18.58 -21.12 -10.07
C GLU A 98 18.48 -20.88 -8.55
N GLU A 99 17.25 -20.83 -8.04
CA GLU A 99 16.98 -20.30 -6.71
C GLU A 99 17.17 -21.35 -5.59
N ASN A 100 18.43 -21.70 -5.32
CA ASN A 100 18.82 -22.65 -4.26
C ASN A 100 19.17 -21.98 -2.90
N ALA A 101 18.70 -20.75 -2.65
CA ALA A 101 19.05 -20.04 -1.42
C ALA A 101 18.16 -20.47 -0.25
N ARG A 102 18.76 -21.09 0.78
CA ARG A 102 18.07 -21.58 1.99
C ARG A 102 17.40 -20.47 2.81
N TYR A 103 17.89 -19.23 2.73
CA TYR A 103 17.38 -18.09 3.49
C TYR A 103 17.19 -16.88 2.59
N LYS A 104 15.95 -16.37 2.52
CA LYS A 104 15.60 -15.09 1.87
C LYS A 104 15.37 -14.06 2.97
N THR A 105 16.20 -13.04 3.07
CA THR A 105 16.11 -12.04 4.15
C THR A 105 15.82 -10.65 3.56
N GLN A 106 15.08 -9.83 4.30
CA GLN A 106 15.02 -8.39 4.02
C GLN A 106 16.40 -7.78 4.26
N ASP A 107 16.82 -6.84 3.41
CA ASP A 107 18.18 -6.29 3.33
C ASP A 107 18.82 -6.03 4.72
N ILE A 108 19.73 -6.93 5.13
CA ILE A 108 20.37 -6.92 6.46
C ILE A 108 21.25 -5.67 6.61
N GLU A 109 21.89 -5.21 5.52
CA GLU A 109 22.69 -3.98 5.54
C GLU A 109 21.83 -2.73 5.73
N ALA A 110 20.67 -2.67 5.06
CA ALA A 110 19.72 -1.59 5.28
C ALA A 110 19.19 -1.60 6.73
N GLY A 111 18.95 -2.79 7.29
CA GLY A 111 18.59 -3.00 8.69
C GLY A 111 19.67 -2.50 9.66
N LEU A 112 20.93 -2.87 9.43
CA LEU A 112 22.09 -2.44 10.22
C LEU A 112 22.32 -0.93 10.15
N LYS A 113 22.20 -0.32 8.95
CA LYS A 113 22.30 1.14 8.78
C LYS A 113 21.24 1.86 9.61
N ARG A 114 19.99 1.39 9.56
CA ARG A 114 18.89 1.94 10.36
C ARG A 114 19.11 1.73 11.86
N HIS A 115 19.62 0.57 12.26
CA HIS A 115 19.95 0.27 13.65
C HIS A 115 21.03 1.23 14.20
N HIS A 116 22.13 1.40 13.48
CA HIS A 116 23.18 2.36 13.85
C HIS A 116 22.68 3.80 13.92
N GLN A 117 21.79 4.20 13.00
CA GLN A 117 21.16 5.51 13.03
C GLN A 117 20.32 5.73 14.30
N LEU A 118 19.57 4.70 14.74
CA LEU A 118 18.78 4.77 15.97
C LEU A 118 19.66 4.85 17.23
N LEU A 119 20.76 4.08 17.28
CA LEU A 119 21.72 4.15 18.39
C LEU A 119 22.41 5.51 18.50
N ARG A 120 22.73 6.16 17.37
CA ARG A 120 23.26 7.54 17.36
C ARG A 120 22.24 8.55 17.87
N ARG A 121 20.97 8.43 17.47
CA ARG A 121 19.88 9.30 17.96
C ARG A 121 19.67 9.20 19.48
N GLN A 122 19.84 8.01 20.03
CA GLN A 122 19.75 7.77 21.47
C GLN A 122 21.05 8.13 22.20
N TYR A 123 22.03 8.73 21.49
CA TYR A 123 23.35 9.08 22.00
C TYR A 123 24.03 7.90 22.70
N PHE A 124 23.84 6.66 22.22
CA PHE A 124 24.57 5.50 22.74
C PHE A 124 25.98 5.42 22.15
N MET A 125 26.12 5.78 20.88
CA MET A 125 27.40 5.75 20.16
C MET A 125 28.21 7.04 20.34
N ASP A 126 27.54 8.18 20.46
CA ASP A 126 28.17 9.49 20.56
C ASP A 126 28.27 9.98 22.03
N ARG A 127 28.29 9.05 23.00
CA ARG A 127 28.56 9.41 24.40
C ARG A 127 29.99 9.94 24.47
N LYS A 128 30.15 11.19 24.92
CA LYS A 128 31.47 11.68 25.33
C LYS A 128 31.94 10.75 26.45
N SER A 129 32.98 9.96 26.17
CA SER A 129 33.61 9.05 27.14
C SER A 129 34.31 9.91 28.20
N GLY A 130 33.54 10.38 29.16
CA GLY A 130 34.00 11.10 30.33
C GLY A 130 33.19 10.65 31.53
N PRO A 131 33.77 10.72 32.75
CA PRO A 131 33.02 10.41 33.96
C PRO A 131 31.73 11.25 34.00
N PRO A 132 30.62 10.69 34.52
CA PRO A 132 29.36 11.42 34.60
C PRO A 132 29.60 12.77 35.28
N ARG A 133 29.05 13.85 34.69
CA ARG A 133 29.15 15.18 35.30
C ARG A 133 28.56 15.08 36.71
N PRO A 134 29.29 15.49 37.76
CA PRO A 134 28.77 15.44 39.12
C PRO A 134 27.49 16.29 39.18
N ILE A 135 26.45 15.70 39.74
CA ILE A 135 25.15 16.36 39.98
C ILE A 135 25.26 17.05 41.34
N PHE A 136 26.22 17.95 41.49
CA PHE A 136 26.37 18.85 42.64
C PHE A 136 27.10 20.12 42.17
#